data_AF-C0EPL7-F1
#
_entry.id   AF-C0EPL7-F1
#
_cell.length_a   1.000
_cell.length_b   1.000
_cell.length_c   1.000
_cell.angle_alpha   90.00
_cell.angle_beta   90.00
_cell.angle_gamma   90.00
#
_symmetry.space_group_name_H-M   'P 1'
#
loop_
_entity.id
_entity.type
_entity.pdbx_description
1 polymer ?
#
loop_
_entity_poly.entity_id
_entity_poly.type
_entity_poly.pdbx_seq_one_letter_code
_entity_poly.pdbx_strand_id
1 'polypeptide(L)' 'MKEYKVIIYQESLLSSLFFGAAKVNPIKFSEFLNKQTPEGWRVVTMEKDLRRMLLFFKREAYVVILERDRV' A
#
# COMPACT_ATOMS: atom_id res chain seq x y z
N MET A 1 -8.09 -18.70 15.53
CA MET A 1 -7.14 -17.63 15.97
C MET A 1 -7.01 -16.64 14.83
N LYS A 2 -6.73 -15.35 15.06
CA LYS A 2 -6.48 -14.41 13.96
C LYS A 2 -5.03 -14.52 13.48
N GLU A 3 -4.80 -14.37 12.19
CA GLU A 3 -3.48 -14.14 11.62
C GLU A 3 -3.43 -12.77 10.91
N TYR A 4 -2.25 -12.16 10.92
CA TYR A 4 -2.03 -10.83 10.38
C TYR A 4 -1.03 -10.84 9.23
N LYS A 5 -1.32 -10.04 8.20
CA LYS A 5 -0.45 -9.81 7.05
C LYS A 5 -0.20 -8.31 6.93
N VAL A 6 1.07 -7.91 7.03
CA VAL A 6 1.48 -6.51 6.87
C VAL A 6 2.04 -6.33 5.47
N ILE A 7 1.49 -5.37 4.72
CA ILE A 7 1.94 -5.07 3.36
C ILE A 7 2.29 -3.59 3.25
N ILE A 8 3.43 -3.30 2.64
CA ILE A 8 3.83 -1.94 2.28
C ILE A 8 3.49 -1.74 0.81
N TYR A 9 2.49 -0.91 0.53
CA TYR A 9 2.16 -0.49 -0.82
C TYR A 9 2.89 0.81 -1.16
N GLN A 10 3.60 0.84 -2.27
CA GLN A 10 4.22 2.06 -2.80
C GLN A 10 4.22 2.02 -4.33
N GLU A 11 4.04 3.16 -4.98
CA GLU A 11 4.15 3.24 -6.43
C GLU A 11 5.60 3.13 -6.91
N SER A 12 5.80 2.63 -8.14
CA SER A 12 7.13 2.51 -8.73
C SER A 12 7.73 3.88 -9.07
N LEU A 13 9.06 3.96 -9.05
CA LEU A 13 9.80 5.18 -9.38
C LEU A 13 9.54 5.67 -10.81
N LEU A 14 9.27 4.75 -11.73
CA LEU A 14 8.98 5.07 -13.13
C LEU A 14 7.63 5.79 -13.30
N SER A 15 6.60 5.51 -12.50
CA SER A 15 5.33 6.26 -12.59
C SER A 15 5.42 7.66 -12.00
N SER A 16 6.24 7.83 -10.96
CA SER A 16 6.36 9.09 -10.21
C SER A 16 7.23 10.15 -10.88
N LEU A 17 8.20 9.75 -11.72
CA LEU A 17 9.06 10.68 -12.46
C LEU A 17 8.34 11.41 -13.61
N PHE A 18 7.30 10.82 -14.21
CA PHE A 18 6.56 11.41 -15.34
C PHE A 18 5.38 12.30 -14.95
N PHE A 19 4.81 12.14 -13.75
CA PHE A 19 3.53 12.77 -13.37
C PHE A 19 3.62 13.80 -12.23
N GLY A 20 4.82 14.24 -11.84
CA GLY A 20 5.02 15.44 -11.01
C GLY A 20 4.49 15.38 -9.56
N ALA A 21 3.79 14.32 -9.17
CA ALA A 21 3.37 14.07 -7.80
C ALA A 21 3.40 12.57 -7.52
N ALA A 22 4.30 12.14 -6.62
CA ALA A 22 4.43 10.76 -6.15
C ALA A 22 3.30 10.34 -5.20
N LYS A 23 2.05 10.69 -5.54
CA LYS A 23 0.86 10.31 -4.80
C LYS A 23 0.41 8.93 -5.22
N VAL A 24 -0.11 8.17 -4.26
CA VAL A 24 -0.67 6.85 -4.54
C VAL A 24 -1.96 7.00 -5.37
N ASN A 25 -2.04 6.30 -6.49
CA ASN A 25 -3.24 6.26 -7.32
C ASN A 25 -4.32 5.41 -6.63
N PRO A 26 -5.49 5.97 -6.30
CA PRO A 26 -6.53 5.27 -5.56
C PRO A 26 -7.12 4.08 -6.34
N ILE A 27 -7.12 4.11 -7.68
CA ILE A 27 -7.60 3.01 -8.52
C ILE A 27 -6.66 1.81 -8.38
N LYS A 28 -5.36 2.03 -8.58
CA LYS A 28 -4.34 0.97 -8.44
C LYS A 28 -4.26 0.42 -7.02
N PHE A 29 -4.44 1.29 -6.03
CA PHE A 29 -4.46 0.88 -4.63
C PHE A 29 -5.69 0.03 -4.31
N SER A 30 -6.86 0.41 -4.84
CA SER A 30 -8.09 -0.40 -4.71
C SER A 30 -7.93 -1.77 -5.39
N GLU A 31 -7.38 -1.82 -6.60
CA GLU A 31 -7.07 -3.07 -7.29
C GLU A 31 -6.11 -3.96 -6.49
N PHE A 32 -5.09 -3.35 -5.87
CA PHE A 32 -4.16 -4.06 -5.01
C PHE A 32 -4.85 -4.69 -3.79
N LEU A 33 -5.74 -3.95 -3.11
CA LEU A 33 -6.51 -4.48 -1.98
C LEU A 33 -7.48 -5.58 -2.42
N ASN A 34 -8.15 -5.40 -3.56
CA ASN A 34 -9.07 -6.38 -4.12
C ASN A 34 -8.39 -7.71 -4.48
N LYS A 35 -7.08 -7.71 -4.78
CA LYS A 35 -6.32 -8.97 -4.99
C LYS A 35 -6.13 -9.78 -3.70
N GLN A 36 -6.30 -9.19 -2.52
CA GLN A 36 -6.16 -9.87 -1.24
C GLN A 36 -7.48 -10.50 -0.76
N THR A 37 -8.63 -10.03 -1.26
CA THR A 37 -9.95 -10.49 -0.81
C THR A 37 -10.25 -11.97 -1.08
N PRO A 38 -9.76 -12.63 -2.17
CA PRO A 38 -10.05 -14.05 -2.40
C PRO A 38 -9.48 -14.97 -1.32
N GLU A 39 -8.43 -14.53 -0.62
CA GLU A 39 -7.79 -15.24 0.49
C GLU A 39 -8.47 -14.95 1.85
N GLY A 40 -9.55 -14.17 1.86
CA GLY A 40 -10.29 -13.80 3.08
C GLY A 40 -9.65 -12.69 3.91
N TRP A 41 -8.66 -11.98 3.38
CA TRP A 41 -8.00 -10.88 4.09
C TRP A 41 -8.92 -9.66 4.21
N ARG A 42 -9.04 -9.14 5.43
CA ARG A 42 -9.76 -7.90 5.76
C ARG A 42 -8.77 -6.83 6.19
N VAL A 43 -8.96 -5.60 5.71
CA VAL A 43 -8.19 -4.43 6.17
C VAL A 43 -8.59 -4.06 7.59
N VAL A 44 -7.63 -4.04 8.50
CA VAL A 44 -7.78 -3.60 9.89
C VAL A 44 -7.48 -2.12 10.00
N THR A 45 -6.32 -1.72 9.49
CA THR A 45 -5.86 -0.32 9.52
C THR A 45 -4.90 -0.04 8.38
N MET A 46 -4.75 1.24 8.08
CA MET A 46 -3.81 1.75 7.09
C MET A 46 -3.13 2.99 7.64
N GLU A 47 -1.82 3.05 7.51
CA GLU A 47 -1.04 4.22 7.89
C GLU A 47 -0.30 4.77 6.67
N LYS A 48 -0.41 6.08 6.45
CA LYS A 48 0.31 6.76 5.38
C LYS A 48 1.74 7.02 5.85
N ASP A 49 2.69 6.49 5.11
CA ASP A 49 4.11 6.65 5.32
C ASP A 49 4.70 7.54 4.21
N LEU A 50 5.47 8.57 4.59
CA LEU A 50 6.13 9.50 3.67
C LEU A 50 7.63 9.22 3.70
N ARG A 51 8.10 8.46 2.71
CA ARG A 51 9.50 8.06 2.63
C ARG A 51 10.32 9.10 1.89
N ARG A 52 11.36 9.61 2.56
CA ARG A 52 12.38 10.46 1.95
C ARG A 52 13.23 9.63 0.99
N MET A 53 13.36 10.11 -0.23
CA MET A 53 14.28 9.60 -1.25
C MET A 53 15.45 10.59 -1.39
N LEU A 54 16.29 10.40 -2.42
CA LEU A 54 17.46 11.25 -2.68
C LEU A 54 17.06 12.73 -2.87
N LEU A 55 17.90 13.67 -2.41
CA LEU A 55 17.71 15.12 -2.51
C LEU A 55 16.36 15.61 -1.92
N PHE A 56 15.41 15.95 -2.78
CA PHE A 56 14.10 16.52 -2.43
C PHE A 56 12.94 15.59 -2.77
N PHE A 57 13.22 14.42 -3.36
CA PHE A 57 12.19 13.49 -3.73
C PHE A 57 11.60 12.82 -2.48
N LYS A 58 10.27 12.81 -2.39
CA LYS A 58 9.52 12.10 -1.38
C LYS A 58 8.54 11.17 -2.09
N ARG A 59 8.29 10.00 -1.51
CA ARG A 59 7.30 9.05 -2.03
C ARG A 59 6.30 8.70 -0.95
N GLU A 60 5.03 8.67 -1.33
CA GLU A 60 3.98 8.12 -0.50
C GLU A 60 4.01 6.60 -0.53
N ALA A 61 3.92 5.99 0.64
CA ALA A 61 3.70 4.59 0.86
C ALA A 61 2.55 4.42 1.85
N TYR A 62 1.91 3.25 1.82
CA TYR A 62 0.89 2.87 2.80
C TYR A 62 1.32 1.57 3.45
N VAL A 63 1.36 1.57 4.78
CA VAL A 63 1.43 0.34 5.57
C VAL A 63 0.00 -0.12 5.78
N VAL A 64 -0.34 -1.27 5.20
CA VAL A 64 -1.66 -1.88 5.28
C VAL A 64 -1.57 -3.11 6.16
N ILE A 65 -2.36 -3.12 7.23
CA ILE A 65 -2.46 -4.28 8.12
C ILE A 65 -3.75 -5.01 7.79
N LEU A 66 -3.61 -6.27 7.37
CA LEU A 66 -4.70 -7.17 7.07
C LEU A 66 -4.83 -8.24 8.16
N GLU A 67 -6.04 -8.68 8.42
CA GLU A 67 -6.33 -9.83 9.28
C GLU A 67 -7.19 -10.86 8.55
N ARG A 68 -7.08 -12.12 8.94
CA ARG A 68 -8.09 -13.15 8.65
C ARG A 68 -8.12 -14.21 9.75
N ASP A 69 -9.12 -15.08 9.69
CA ASP A 69 -9.17 -16.26 10.55
C ASP A 69 -8.19 -17.32 10.07
N ARG A 70 -7.31 -17.76 10.97
CA ARG A 70 -6.43 -18.91 10.78
C ARG A 70 -7.28 -20.18 10.92
N VAL A 71 -7.41 -20.91 9.80
CA VAL A 71 -8.00 -22.25 9.72
C VAL A 71 -7.03 -23.29 10.24
#